data_AF-A0AAD8EHI4-F1
#
_entry.id   AF-A0AAD8EHI4-F1
#
_cell.length_a   1.000
_cell.length_b   1.000
_cell.length_c   1.000
_cell.angle_alpha   90.00
_cell.angle_beta   90.00
_cell.angle_gamma   90.00
#
_symmetry.space_group_name_H-M   'P 1'
#
loop_
_entity.id
_entity.type
_entity.pdbx_description
1 polymer ?
#
loop_
_entity_poly.entity_id
_entity_poly.type
_entity_poly.pdbx_seq_one_letter_code
_entity_poly.pdbx_strand_id
1 'polypeptide(L)'
;MGGGVRVPRIKTKNLTSIIFCEAVAVYGLILSILMLQRLKKFTPHLVNINPLYRRKNWSSSYFMFAGGLCGGFVNLFCGIAMGIIGSGAALADAANKSLFVRILIVEIFCSALGLYGLIVSVLIISNGELGDVT
;
A
#
# COMPACT_ATOMS: atom_id res chain seq x y z
N MET A 1 10.59 17.14 -24.26
CA MET A 1 11.53 17.84 -23.36
C MET A 1 10.89 17.99 -21.99
N GLY A 2 11.61 17.69 -20.91
CA GLY A 2 11.06 17.81 -19.54
C GLY A 2 10.93 19.26 -19.08
N GLY A 3 9.86 19.58 -18.33
CA GLY A 3 9.58 20.95 -17.85
C GLY A 3 10.73 21.59 -17.05
N GLY A 4 11.59 20.77 -16.43
CA GLY A 4 12.73 21.21 -15.62
C GLY A 4 13.94 21.72 -16.40
N VAL A 5 13.96 21.54 -17.74
CA VAL A 5 15.02 22.07 -18.60
C VAL A 5 14.80 23.56 -18.87
N ARG A 6 13.55 23.98 -19.13
CA ARG A 6 13.20 25.39 -19.33
C ARG A 6 13.06 26.15 -18.01
N VAL A 7 12.63 25.47 -16.94
CA VAL A 7 12.27 26.11 -15.68
C VAL A 7 12.93 25.36 -14.51
N PRO A 8 14.19 25.67 -14.14
CA PRO A 8 14.97 24.85 -13.20
C PRO A 8 14.49 24.90 -11.74
N ARG A 9 13.67 25.89 -11.37
CA ARG A 9 13.10 26.03 -10.02
C ARG A 9 12.10 24.93 -9.62
N ILE A 10 11.59 24.15 -10.58
CA ILE A 10 10.57 23.12 -10.32
C ILE A 10 11.17 21.86 -9.69
N LYS A 11 12.50 21.68 -9.76
CA LYS A 11 13.20 20.46 -9.32
C LYS A 11 13.06 20.19 -7.83
N THR A 12 13.03 21.23 -7.00
CA THR A 12 12.97 21.12 -5.54
C THR A 12 11.55 21.09 -5.01
N LYS A 13 10.58 21.73 -5.69
CA LYS A 13 9.18 21.77 -5.26
C LYS A 13 8.41 20.50 -5.57
N ASN A 14 8.68 19.88 -6.72
CA ASN A 14 7.96 18.67 -7.13
C ASN A 14 8.51 17.39 -6.48
N LEU A 15 9.55 17.52 -5.65
CA LEU A 15 10.15 16.42 -4.89
C LEU A 15 9.15 15.82 -3.87
N THR A 16 8.19 16.63 -3.41
CA THR A 16 7.09 16.18 -2.55
C THR A 16 6.26 15.05 -3.18
N SER A 17 6.06 15.07 -4.50
CA SER A 17 5.31 14.02 -5.21
C SER A 17 6.05 12.67 -5.18
N ILE A 18 7.37 12.71 -5.34
CA ILE A 18 8.23 11.52 -5.26
C ILE A 18 8.17 10.93 -3.84
N ILE A 19 8.23 11.78 -2.81
CA ILE A 19 8.16 11.36 -1.41
C ILE A 19 6.81 10.67 -1.11
N PHE A 20 5.69 11.19 -1.63
CA PHE A 20 4.40 10.53 -1.44
C PHE A 20 4.32 9.18 -2.16
N CYS A 21 4.91 9.05 -3.35
CA CYS A 21 5.01 7.76 -4.04
C CYS A 21 5.85 6.75 -3.22
N GLU A 22 6.94 7.20 -2.59
CA GLU A 22 7.75 6.38 -1.70
C GLU A 22 6.97 5.96 -0.44
N ALA A 23 6.19 6.87 0.15
CA ALA A 23 5.36 6.57 1.32
C ALA A 23 4.36 5.42 1.07
N VAL A 24 3.79 5.34 -0.14
CA VAL A 24 2.90 4.22 -0.53
C VAL A 24 3.64 2.88 -0.55
N ALA A 25 4.92 2.86 -0.94
CA ALA A 25 5.74 1.66 -0.89
C ALA A 25 6.00 1.21 0.56
N VAL A 26 6.19 2.16 1.48
CA VAL A 26 6.34 1.87 2.91
C VAL A 26 5.10 1.18 3.49
N TYR A 27 3.89 1.51 3.02
CA TYR A 27 2.67 0.80 3.44
C TYR A 27 2.69 -0.68 3.03
N GLY A 28 3.19 -1.00 1.83
CA GLY A 28 3.36 -2.39 1.40
C GLY A 28 4.39 -3.16 2.23
N LEU A 29 5.48 -2.49 2.63
CA LEU A 29 6.48 -3.08 3.53
C LEU A 29 5.88 -3.37 4.91
N ILE A 30 5.13 -2.43 5.49
CA ILE A 30 4.45 -2.60 6.77
C ILE A 30 3.48 -3.78 6.70
N LEU A 31 2.68 -3.89 5.62
CA LEU A 31 1.74 -4.99 5.44
C LEU A 31 2.47 -6.35 5.40
N SER A 32 3.62 -6.42 4.72
CA SER A 32 4.44 -7.63 4.64
C SER A 32 4.96 -8.05 6.02
N ILE A 33 5.44 -7.09 6.82
CA ILE A 33 5.90 -7.34 8.20
C ILE A 33 4.75 -7.81 9.09
N LEU A 34 3.57 -7.19 8.98
CA LEU A 34 2.39 -7.59 9.74
C LEU A 34 1.94 -9.02 9.41
N MET A 35 2.00 -9.43 8.13
CA MET A 35 1.71 -10.80 7.72
C MET A 35 2.70 -11.81 8.33
N LEU A 36 3.99 -11.47 8.37
CA LEU A 36 5.01 -12.33 9.01
C LEU A 36 4.72 -12.53 10.50
N GLN A 37 4.21 -11.51 11.20
CA GLN A 37 3.83 -11.62 12.61
C GLN A 37 2.60 -12.49 12.87
N ARG A 38 1.84 -12.88 11.84
CA ARG A 38 0.68 -13.79 11.95
C ARG A 38 1.03 -15.26 11.69
N LEU A 39 2.25 -15.55 11.25
CA LEU A 39 2.72 -16.92 11.01
C LEU A 39 3.26 -17.53 12.31
N LYS A 40 2.53 -18.52 12.86
CA LYS A 40 3.05 -19.38 13.94
C LYS A 40 3.40 -20.76 13.40
N LYS A 41 4.32 -21.45 14.09
CA LYS A 41 4.68 -22.83 13.77
C LYS A 41 3.47 -23.76 13.96
N PHE A 42 3.28 -24.70 13.05
CA PHE A 42 2.24 -25.73 13.14
C PHE A 42 2.89 -27.12 13.14
N THR A 43 2.31 -28.04 13.91
CA THR A 43 2.74 -29.44 13.99
C THR A 43 1.87 -30.27 13.04
N PRO A 44 2.42 -30.85 11.96
CA PRO A 44 1.62 -31.51 10.93
C PRO A 44 0.82 -32.71 11.45
N HIS A 45 1.29 -33.37 12.52
CA HIS A 45 0.60 -34.50 13.14
C HIS A 45 -0.73 -34.09 13.81
N LEU A 46 -0.77 -32.97 14.53
CA LEU A 46 -1.96 -32.49 15.24
C LEU A 46 -3.04 -31.98 14.28
N VAL A 47 -2.62 -31.33 13.19
CA VAL A 47 -3.51 -30.83 12.13
C VAL A 47 -4.23 -31.96 11.39
N ASN A 48 -3.59 -33.12 11.24
CA ASN A 48 -4.18 -34.25 10.52
C ASN A 48 -5.17 -35.04 11.39
N ILE A 49 -4.96 -35.07 12.71
CA ILE A 49 -5.85 -35.74 13.67
C ILE A 49 -7.16 -34.98 13.84
N ASN A 50 -7.09 -33.65 13.94
CA ASN A 50 -8.26 -32.84 14.25
C ASN A 50 -8.76 -32.04 13.04
N PRO A 51 -9.96 -32.36 12.48
CA PRO A 51 -10.49 -31.68 11.29
C PRO A 51 -10.78 -30.19 11.52
N LEU A 52 -10.96 -29.78 12.78
CA LEU A 52 -11.26 -28.40 13.17
C LEU A 52 -10.03 -27.48 13.00
N TYR A 53 -8.84 -27.95 13.38
CA TYR A 53 -7.57 -27.22 13.19
C TYR A 53 -7.22 -27.11 11.69
N ARG A 54 -7.47 -28.19 10.93
CA ARG A 54 -7.31 -28.18 9.48
C ARG A 54 -8.17 -27.11 8.80
N ARG A 55 -9.46 -27.00 9.18
CA ARG A 55 -10.37 -25.99 8.63
C ARG A 55 -9.96 -24.56 9.02
N LYS A 56 -9.55 -24.35 10.28
CA LYS A 56 -9.06 -23.04 10.76
C LYS A 56 -7.84 -22.59 9.97
N ASN A 57 -6.81 -23.44 9.86
CA ASN A 57 -5.57 -23.11 9.16
C ASN A 57 -5.80 -22.82 7.67
N TRP A 58 -6.69 -23.57 7.01
CA TRP A 58 -7.03 -23.29 5.61
C TRP A 58 -7.72 -21.94 5.44
N SER A 59 -8.76 -21.67 6.24
CA SER A 59 -9.47 -20.39 6.20
C SER A 59 -8.53 -19.22 6.46
N SER A 60 -7.62 -19.39 7.41
CA SER A 60 -6.66 -18.38 7.82
C SER A 60 -5.64 -18.06 6.71
N SER A 61 -5.15 -19.08 5.99
CA SER A 61 -4.31 -18.90 4.79
C SER A 61 -5.04 -18.15 3.68
N TYR A 62 -6.33 -18.41 3.45
CA TYR A 62 -7.13 -17.65 2.48
C TYR A 62 -7.28 -16.17 2.88
N PHE A 63 -7.50 -15.88 4.17
CA PHE A 63 -7.54 -14.50 4.65
C PHE A 63 -6.20 -13.78 4.48
N MET A 64 -5.08 -14.45 4.77
CA MET A 64 -3.75 -13.87 4.55
C MET A 64 -3.49 -13.58 3.08
N PHE A 65 -3.84 -14.51 2.19
CA PHE A 65 -3.67 -14.31 0.74
C PHE A 65 -4.56 -13.17 0.22
N ALA A 66 -5.85 -13.16 0.60
CA ALA A 66 -6.79 -12.12 0.19
C ALA A 66 -6.39 -10.74 0.75
N GLY A 67 -5.97 -10.66 2.01
CA GLY A 67 -5.52 -9.42 2.63
C GLY A 67 -4.25 -8.86 1.99
N GLY A 68 -3.28 -9.73 1.69
CA GLY A 68 -2.06 -9.37 0.97
C GLY A 68 -2.33 -8.89 -0.46
N LEU A 69 -3.17 -9.60 -1.22
CA LEU A 69 -3.55 -9.19 -2.58
C LEU A 69 -4.31 -7.87 -2.58
N CYS A 70 -5.31 -7.70 -1.71
CA CYS A 70 -6.11 -6.49 -1.62
C CYS A 70 -5.21 -5.25 -1.36
N GLY A 71 -4.33 -5.34 -0.37
CA GLY A 71 -3.48 -4.22 0.03
C GLY A 71 -2.38 -3.94 -0.97
N GLY A 72 -1.80 -5.00 -1.55
CA GLY A 72 -0.81 -4.88 -2.62
C GLY A 72 -1.37 -4.21 -3.87
N PHE A 73 -2.55 -4.62 -4.34
CA PHE A 73 -3.16 -4.01 -5.51
C PHE A 73 -3.62 -2.57 -5.25
N VAL A 74 -4.24 -2.28 -4.10
CA VAL A 74 -4.66 -0.91 -3.78
C VAL A 74 -3.45 0.03 -3.73
N ASN A 75 -2.35 -0.38 -3.10
CA ASN A 75 -1.12 0.44 -3.05
C ASN A 75 -0.45 0.58 -4.43
N LEU A 76 -0.48 -0.45 -5.27
CA LEU A 76 0.01 -0.37 -6.65
C LEU A 76 -0.77 0.67 -7.47
N PHE A 77 -2.10 0.56 -7.49
CA PHE A 77 -2.94 1.48 -8.26
C PHE A 77 -2.90 2.91 -7.69
N CYS A 78 -2.85 3.05 -6.36
CA CYS A 78 -2.65 4.34 -5.70
C CYS A 78 -1.31 4.98 -6.14
N GLY A 79 -0.20 4.25 -6.11
CA GLY A 79 1.11 4.75 -6.54
C GLY A 79 1.13 5.18 -8.01
N ILE A 80 0.49 4.43 -8.90
CA ILE A 80 0.36 4.79 -10.31
C ILE A 80 -0.46 6.09 -10.47
N ALA A 81 -1.61 6.19 -9.81
CA ALA A 81 -2.46 7.38 -9.87
C ALA A 81 -1.70 8.63 -9.36
N MET A 82 -0.98 8.49 -8.25
CA MET A 82 -0.11 9.54 -7.69
C MET A 82 0.96 9.97 -8.68
N GLY A 83 1.65 9.03 -9.32
CA GLY A 83 2.68 9.35 -10.32
C GLY A 83 2.13 10.12 -11.53
N ILE A 84 0.91 9.80 -11.97
CA ILE A 84 0.23 10.53 -13.05
C ILE A 84 -0.13 11.95 -12.60
N ILE A 85 -0.70 12.11 -11.41
CA ILE A 85 -1.05 13.42 -10.83
C ILE A 85 0.20 14.27 -10.63
N GLY A 86 1.28 13.69 -10.10
CA GLY A 86 2.57 14.34 -9.87
C GLY A 86 3.25 14.83 -11.15
N SER A 87 3.21 14.02 -12.22
CA SER A 87 3.67 14.44 -13.55
C SER A 87 2.87 15.64 -14.08
N GLY A 88 1.55 15.60 -13.90
CA GLY A 88 0.66 16.73 -14.22
C GLY A 88 0.97 17.98 -13.39
N ALA A 89 1.21 17.82 -12.09
CA ALA A 89 1.60 18.91 -11.19
C ALA A 89 2.91 19.57 -11.64
N ALA A 90 3.89 18.77 -12.06
CA ALA A 90 5.18 19.27 -12.50
C ALA A 90 5.11 20.09 -13.80
N LEU A 91 4.27 19.66 -14.75
CA LEU A 91 4.00 20.39 -15.98
C LEU A 91 3.21 21.68 -15.71
N ALA A 92 2.22 21.63 -14.82
CA ALA A 92 1.41 22.78 -14.44
C ALA A 92 2.22 23.85 -13.68
N ASP A 93 3.12 23.47 -12.77
CA ASP A 93 4.01 24.40 -12.05
C ASP A 93 5.04 25.05 -13.00
N ALA A 94 5.48 24.32 -14.03
CA ALA A 94 6.31 24.88 -15.08
C ALA A 94 5.60 25.99 -15.88
N ALA A 95 4.28 25.88 -16.07
CA ALA A 95 3.45 26.91 -16.70
C ALA A 95 3.11 28.06 -15.74
N ASN A 96 2.46 27.79 -14.60
CA ASN A 96 2.08 28.79 -13.59
C ASN A 96 2.26 28.26 -12.16
N LYS A 97 3.07 28.97 -11.36
CA LYS A 97 3.40 28.56 -9.98
C LYS A 97 2.21 28.49 -9.02
N SER A 98 1.15 29.25 -9.27
CA SER A 98 -0.03 29.28 -8.39
C SER A 98 -0.84 27.98 -8.42
N LEU A 99 -0.65 27.15 -9.46
CA LEU A 99 -1.39 25.90 -9.64
C LEU A 99 -0.86 24.75 -8.78
N PHE A 100 0.42 24.77 -8.39
CA PHE A 100 1.06 23.66 -7.67
C PHE A 100 0.30 23.28 -6.38
N VAL A 101 -0.01 24.27 -5.54
CA VAL A 101 -0.71 24.03 -4.25
C VAL A 101 -2.10 23.44 -4.45
N ARG A 102 -2.79 23.83 -5.54
CA ARG A 102 -4.13 23.31 -5.85
C ARG A 102 -4.09 21.84 -6.27
N ILE A 103 -3.07 21.46 -7.04
CA ILE A 103 -2.88 20.06 -7.50
C ILE A 103 -2.37 19.18 -6.34
N LEU A 104 -1.54 19.73 -5.45
CA LEU A 104 -1.06 19.03 -4.25
C LEU A 104 -2.20 18.52 -3.35
N ILE A 105 -3.31 19.27 -3.27
CA ILE A 105 -4.48 18.83 -2.49
C ILE A 105 -5.08 17.53 -3.06
N VAL A 106 -5.14 17.42 -4.40
CA VAL A 106 -5.62 16.20 -5.08
C VAL A 106 -4.69 15.02 -4.81
N GLU A 107 -3.39 15.29 -4.79
CA GLU A 107 -2.35 14.31 -4.48
C GLU A 107 -2.48 13.77 -3.03
N ILE A 108 -2.83 14.61 -2.06
CA ILE A 108 -3.09 14.18 -0.68
C ILE A 108 -4.34 13.28 -0.59
N PHE A 109 -5.43 13.61 -1.29
CA PHE A 109 -6.62 12.76 -1.31
C PHE A 109 -6.35 11.40 -1.98
N CYS A 110 -5.51 11.37 -3.00
CA CYS A 110 -5.13 10.13 -3.65
C CYS A 110 -4.29 9.25 -2.72
N SER A 111 -3.33 9.80 -1.97
CA SER A 111 -2.54 9.02 -1.00
C SER A 111 -3.37 8.45 0.16
N ALA A 112 -4.47 9.12 0.55
CA ALA A 112 -5.41 8.60 1.54
C ALA A 112 -6.07 7.27 1.10
N LEU A 113 -6.25 7.04 -0.21
CA LEU A 113 -6.78 5.78 -0.73
C LEU A 113 -5.85 4.59 -0.43
N GLY A 114 -4.53 4.79 -0.53
CA GLY A 114 -3.54 3.78 -0.15
C GLY A 114 -3.65 3.40 1.33
N LEU A 115 -3.83 4.39 2.20
CA LEU A 115 -4.04 4.16 3.63
C LEU A 115 -5.33 3.38 3.90
N TYR A 116 -6.43 3.69 3.22
CA TYR A 116 -7.67 2.92 3.34
C TYR A 116 -7.49 1.46 2.88
N GLY A 117 -6.75 1.23 1.80
CA GLY A 117 -6.37 -0.11 1.37
C GLY A 117 -5.62 -0.89 2.44
N LEU A 118 -4.64 -0.24 3.08
CA LEU A 118 -3.88 -0.83 4.18
C LEU A 118 -4.79 -1.22 5.36
N ILE A 119 -5.70 -0.33 5.78
CA ILE A 119 -6.62 -0.58 6.89
C ILE A 119 -7.51 -1.80 6.60
N VAL A 120 -8.09 -1.88 5.40
CA VAL A 120 -8.94 -3.01 4.99
C VAL A 120 -8.14 -4.31 4.96
N SER A 121 -6.91 -4.31 4.43
CA SER A 121 -6.04 -5.48 4.45
C SER A 121 -5.71 -5.96 5.86
N VAL A 122 -5.42 -5.04 6.78
CA VAL A 122 -5.16 -5.39 8.17
C VAL A 122 -6.39 -5.98 8.83
N LEU A 123 -7.59 -5.46 8.56
CA LEU A 123 -8.84 -6.03 9.08
C LEU A 123 -9.08 -7.46 8.56
N ILE A 124 -8.81 -7.73 7.28
CA ILE A 124 -8.92 -9.09 6.72
C ILE A 124 -7.93 -10.03 7.40
N ILE A 125 -6.66 -9.63 7.52
CA ILE A 125 -5.60 -10.44 8.12
C ILE A 125 -5.85 -10.66 9.62
N SER A 126 -6.43 -9.70 10.33
CA SER A 126 -6.73 -9.82 11.76
C SER A 126 -7.71 -10.95 12.10
N ASN A 127 -8.52 -11.38 11.13
CA ASN A 127 -9.47 -12.50 11.30
C ASN A 127 -8.82 -13.87 11.04
N GLY A 128 -7.60 -13.91 10.50
CA GLY A 128 -6.83 -15.11 10.24
C GLY A 128 -5.58 -15.20 11.12
N GLU A 129 -5.56 -16.15 12.05
CA GLU A 129 -4.34 -16.56 12.75
C GLU A 129 -3.91 -17.96 12.31
N LEU A 130 -2.67 -18.12 11.82
CA LEU A 130 -2.08 -19.43 11.53
C LEU A 130 -1.37 -19.94 12.79
N GLY A 131 -1.64 -21.18 13.19
CA GLY A 131 -0.95 -21.82 14.30
C GLY A 131 -1.79 -22.91 14.95
N ASP A 132 -1.11 -23.85 15.61
CA ASP A 132 -1.79 -24.76 16.52
C ASP A 132 -2.28 -23.93 17.71
N VAL A 133 -3.58 -23.98 17.98
CA VAL A 133 -4.14 -23.41 19.21
C VAL A 133 -3.66 -24.28 20.37
N THR A 134 -2.58 -23.88 21.02
CA THR A 134 -2.34 -24.18 22.43
C THR A 134 -2.93 -23.08 23.28
#